data_AF-A0AAV2I0E7-F1
#
_entry.id   AF-A0AAV2I0E7-F1
#
_cell.length_a   1.000
_cell.length_b   1.000
_cell.length_c   1.000
_cell.angle_alpha   90.00
_cell.angle_beta   90.00
_cell.angle_gamma   90.00
#
_symmetry.space_group_name_H-M   'P 1'
#
loop_
_entity.id
_entity.type
_entity.pdbx_description
1 polymer ?
#
loop_
_entity_poly.entity_id
_entity_poly.type
_entity_poly.pdbx_seq_one_letter_code
_entity_poly.pdbx_strand_id
1 'polypeptide(L)'
;VGCSCNHTTNFAILMQVVDFKVNDGDELALSIITYIGCSVTLITQVIAITVFTCIRSLNSERVCVHRNLCITIMAAQVTFISGVKAVEDKVLCAVVAVALHYLYSATFVWMLVEGLHLYNKVVRVFGTEKSRIIYYIFFGWGVPLILVAISAAVDWEGYGNSRSCWLSIQRRTIWAFVGPAAAIIIVST
;
A
#
# COMPACT_ATOMS: atom_id res chain seq x y z
N VAL A 1 -28.68 -21.06 -24.20
CA VAL A 1 -29.31 -20.77 -22.88
C VAL A 1 -28.58 -19.59 -22.27
N GLY A 2 -29.18 -18.40 -22.33
CA GLY A 2 -28.57 -17.18 -21.80
C GLY A 2 -28.94 -16.99 -20.34
N CYS A 3 -27.95 -16.88 -19.47
CA CYS A 3 -28.18 -16.49 -18.08
C CYS A 3 -28.27 -14.96 -18.01
N SER A 4 -29.44 -14.46 -17.62
CA SER A 4 -29.63 -13.08 -17.18
C SER A 4 -29.45 -13.02 -15.67
N CYS A 5 -28.53 -12.18 -15.19
CA CYS A 5 -28.34 -11.89 -13.78
C CYS A 5 -28.84 -10.47 -13.50
N ASN A 6 -29.86 -10.34 -12.65
CA ASN A 6 -30.48 -9.06 -12.28
C ASN A 6 -30.15 -8.63 -10.84
N HIS A 7 -29.01 -9.09 -10.31
CA HIS A 7 -28.63 -8.80 -8.92
C HIS A 7 -27.12 -8.60 -8.81
N THR A 8 -26.68 -7.37 -9.04
CA THR A 8 -25.32 -6.88 -8.87
C THR A 8 -24.95 -6.85 -7.38
N THR A 9 -24.41 -7.93 -6.85
CA THR A 9 -23.61 -7.82 -5.62
C THR A 9 -22.23 -7.27 -6.02
N ASN A 10 -21.87 -6.11 -5.45
CA ASN A 10 -20.61 -5.37 -5.64
C ASN A 10 -19.32 -6.21 -5.49
N PHE A 11 -19.43 -7.45 -5.00
CA PHE A 11 -18.31 -8.37 -4.80
C PHE A 11 -17.79 -9.04 -6.08
N ALA A 12 -18.57 -9.09 -7.16
CA ALA A 12 -18.12 -9.71 -8.43
C ALA A 12 -17.00 -8.91 -9.11
N ILE A 13 -16.96 -7.59 -8.92
CA ILE A 13 -15.95 -6.69 -9.52
C ILE A 13 -14.59 -6.84 -8.83
N LEU A 14 -14.56 -7.22 -7.54
CA LEU A 14 -13.31 -7.39 -6.78
C LEU A 14 -12.62 -8.76 -7.00
N MET A 15 -13.32 -9.75 -7.58
CA MET A 15 -12.86 -11.14 -7.70
C MET A 15 -12.61 -11.59 -9.16
N GLN A 16 -12.63 -10.67 -10.13
CA GLN A 16 -12.52 -11.05 -11.54
C GLN A 16 -11.06 -11.18 -11.99
N VAL A 17 -10.54 -12.41 -11.88
CA VAL A 17 -9.18 -12.87 -12.25
C VAL A 17 -9.09 -13.22 -13.75
N VAL A 18 -9.62 -12.38 -14.64
CA VAL A 18 -9.54 -12.61 -16.10
C VAL A 18 -9.10 -11.31 -16.79
N ASP A 19 -8.10 -11.40 -17.67
CA ASP A 19 -7.57 -10.27 -18.45
C ASP A 19 -8.68 -9.58 -19.27
N PHE A 20 -9.25 -8.52 -18.72
CA PHE A 20 -10.16 -7.66 -19.46
C PHE A 20 -9.31 -6.72 -20.32
N LYS A 21 -9.46 -6.80 -21.65
CA LYS A 21 -9.04 -5.70 -22.52
C LYS A 21 -9.95 -4.52 -22.19
N VAL A 22 -9.44 -3.63 -21.33
CA VAL A 22 -10.12 -2.41 -20.92
C VAL A 22 -10.44 -1.60 -22.18
N ASN A 23 -11.71 -1.29 -22.39
CA ASN A 23 -12.15 -0.39 -23.45
C ASN A 23 -11.67 1.03 -23.09
N ASP A 24 -11.28 1.86 -24.06
CA ASP A 24 -10.64 3.17 -23.80
C ASP A 24 -11.46 4.07 -22.86
N GLY A 25 -12.79 3.92 -22.85
CA GLY A 25 -13.69 4.63 -21.94
C GLY A 25 -13.61 4.18 -20.48
N ASP A 26 -13.36 2.90 -20.22
CA ASP A 26 -13.25 2.34 -18.86
C ASP A 26 -11.89 2.67 -18.23
N GLU A 27 -10.82 2.74 -19.04
CA GLU A 27 -9.49 3.16 -18.58
C GLU A 27 -9.49 4.62 -18.13
N LEU A 28 -10.17 5.48 -18.89
CA LEU A 28 -10.34 6.89 -18.56
C LEU A 28 -11.20 7.09 -17.30
N ALA A 29 -12.26 6.31 -17.14
CA ALA A 29 -13.10 6.36 -15.94
C ALA A 29 -12.30 5.93 -14.68
N LEU A 30 -11.53 4.84 -14.77
CA LEU A 30 -10.69 4.37 -13.67
C LEU A 30 -9.64 5.42 -13.28
N SER A 31 -8.99 6.02 -14.27
CA SER A 31 -7.98 7.07 -14.07
C SER A 31 -8.56 8.31 -13.37
N ILE A 32 -9.76 8.76 -13.77
CA ILE A 32 -10.45 9.88 -13.12
C ILE A 32 -10.79 9.56 -11.67
N ILE A 33 -11.35 8.38 -11.41
CA ILE A 33 -11.72 7.94 -10.06
C ILE A 33 -10.48 7.86 -9.18
N THR A 34 -9.38 7.27 -9.68
CA THR A 34 -8.12 7.21 -8.94
C THR A 34 -7.58 8.60 -8.66
N TYR A 35 -7.52 9.51 -9.64
CA TYR A 35 -6.97 10.85 -9.44
C TYR A 35 -7.77 11.67 -8.40
N ILE A 36 -9.10 11.63 -8.46
CA ILE A 36 -9.98 12.31 -7.50
C ILE A 36 -9.82 11.66 -6.12
N GLY A 37 -9.90 10.34 -6.03
CA GLY A 37 -9.78 9.59 -4.77
C GLY A 37 -8.43 9.82 -4.08
N CYS A 38 -7.33 9.78 -4.84
CA CYS A 38 -6.00 10.09 -4.35
C CYS A 38 -5.91 11.52 -3.83
N SER A 39 -6.45 12.50 -4.56
CA SER A 39 -6.42 13.92 -4.17
C SER A 39 -7.17 14.17 -2.86
N VAL A 40 -8.39 13.64 -2.72
CA VAL A 40 -9.19 13.76 -1.48
C VAL A 40 -8.49 13.08 -0.30
N THR A 41 -7.91 11.89 -0.54
CA THR A 41 -7.15 11.16 0.48
C THR A 41 -5.94 11.95 0.96
N LEU A 42 -5.16 12.52 0.03
CA LEU A 42 -3.99 13.33 0.34
C LEU A 42 -4.37 14.55 1.18
N ILE A 43 -5.41 15.29 0.80
CA ILE A 43 -5.88 16.46 1.55
C ILE A 43 -6.26 16.06 2.98
N THR A 44 -7.05 14.98 3.11
CA THR A 44 -7.52 14.50 4.41
C THR A 44 -6.36 14.06 5.30
N GLN A 45 -5.37 13.35 4.75
CA GLN A 45 -4.18 12.94 5.50
C GLN A 45 -3.33 14.12 5.95
N VAL A 46 -3.13 15.13 5.10
CA VAL A 46 -2.37 16.34 5.46
C VAL A 46 -3.07 17.08 6.60
N ILE A 47 -4.39 17.20 6.56
CA ILE A 47 -5.17 17.79 7.65
C ILE A 47 -4.97 16.98 8.95
N ALA A 48 -5.11 15.65 8.88
CA ALA A 48 -4.93 14.79 10.05
C ALA A 48 -3.54 14.92 10.67
N ILE A 49 -2.47 14.87 9.86
CA ILE A 49 -1.09 15.03 10.31
C ILE A 49 -0.88 16.42 10.93
N THR A 50 -1.46 17.46 10.33
CA THR A 50 -1.38 18.83 10.84
C THR A 50 -2.05 18.95 12.21
N VAL A 51 -3.27 18.43 12.36
CA VAL A 51 -3.99 18.43 13.65
C VAL A 51 -3.18 17.69 14.73
N PHE A 52 -2.64 16.51 14.41
CA PHE A 52 -1.84 15.72 15.35
C PHE A 52 -0.51 16.39 15.74
N THR A 53 0.08 17.18 14.85
CA THR A 53 1.35 17.90 15.13
C THR A 53 1.12 19.22 15.86
N CYS A 54 0.05 19.95 15.54
CA CYS A 54 -0.32 21.19 16.23
C CYS A 54 -0.79 20.93 17.67
N ILE A 55 -1.55 19.86 17.90
CA ILE A 55 -2.04 19.52 19.24
C ILE A 55 -1.02 18.62 19.94
N ARG A 56 0.00 19.25 20.54
CA ARG A 56 1.07 18.55 21.29
C ARG A 56 0.53 17.63 22.40
N SER A 57 -0.65 17.93 22.94
CA SER A 57 -1.34 17.09 23.94
C SER A 57 -1.77 15.72 23.40
N LEU A 58 -1.93 15.56 22.08
CA LEU A 58 -2.28 14.29 21.44
C LEU A 58 -1.05 13.50 20.99
N ASN A 59 0.16 14.04 21.17
CA ASN A 59 1.41 13.47 20.68
C ASN A 59 1.86 12.26 21.54
N SER A 60 1.13 11.16 21.41
CA SER A 60 1.34 9.88 22.07
C SER A 60 2.08 8.90 21.14
N GLU A 61 2.62 7.82 21.70
CA GLU A 61 3.27 6.74 20.93
C GLU A 61 2.38 6.18 19.81
N ARG A 62 1.07 6.10 20.06
CA ARG A 62 0.07 5.72 19.05
C ARG A 62 0.05 6.69 17.87
N VAL A 63 0.12 7.99 18.13
CA VAL A 63 0.16 9.02 17.08
C VAL A 63 1.47 8.98 16.32
N CYS A 64 2.58 8.57 16.95
CA CYS A 64 3.85 8.33 16.24
C CYS A 64 3.72 7.18 15.23
N VAL A 65 3.16 6.02 15.63
CA VAL A 65 2.96 4.87 14.73
C VAL A 65 1.97 5.23 13.61
N HIS A 66 0.83 5.82 13.97
CA HIS A 66 -0.20 6.26 13.01
C HIS A 66 0.36 7.28 12.01
N ARG A 67 1.21 8.21 12.47
CA ARG A 67 1.87 9.19 11.60
C ARG A 67 2.81 8.52 10.60
N ASN A 68 3.57 7.49 11.00
CA ASN A 68 4.41 6.73 10.07
C ASN A 68 3.57 5.99 9.01
N LEU A 69 2.42 5.42 9.41
CA LEU A 69 1.47 4.82 8.48
C LEU A 69 0.96 5.85 7.47
N CYS A 70 0.47 7.01 7.94
CA CYS A 70 -0.02 8.07 7.05
C CYS A 70 1.07 8.57 6.10
N ILE A 71 2.31 8.77 6.58
CA ILE A 71 3.44 9.21 5.74
C ILE A 71 3.74 8.18 4.66
N THR A 72 3.72 6.89 5.00
CA THR A 72 4.00 5.81 4.05
C THR A 72 2.91 5.74 2.97
N ILE A 73 1.64 5.87 3.36
CA ILE A 73 0.51 5.92 2.42
C ILE A 73 0.60 7.14 1.51
N MET A 74 0.88 8.32 2.08
CA MET A 74 1.05 9.56 1.31
C MET A 74 2.19 9.43 0.30
N ALA A 75 3.32 8.87 0.70
CA ALA A 75 4.45 8.60 -0.20
C ALA A 75 4.06 7.60 -1.31
N ALA A 76 3.33 6.53 -1.00
CA ALA A 76 2.84 5.56 -1.99
C ALA A 76 1.92 6.24 -3.02
N GLN A 77 0.98 7.06 -2.56
CA GLN A 77 0.03 7.81 -3.39
C GLN A 77 0.75 8.79 -4.34
N VAL A 78 1.70 9.58 -3.83
CA VAL A 78 2.50 10.51 -4.66
C VAL A 78 3.34 9.74 -5.68
N THR A 79 3.97 8.65 -5.25
CA THR A 79 4.76 7.80 -6.14
C THR A 79 3.89 7.20 -7.24
N PHE A 80 2.66 6.79 -6.92
CA PHE A 80 1.71 6.22 -7.88
C PHE A 80 1.33 7.25 -8.95
N ILE A 81 0.97 8.46 -8.53
CA ILE A 81 0.65 9.57 -9.44
C ILE A 81 1.85 9.94 -10.31
N SER A 82 3.07 9.92 -9.75
CA SER A 82 4.29 10.18 -10.51
C SER A 82 4.58 9.08 -11.55
N GLY A 83 4.28 7.82 -11.21
CA GLY A 83 4.44 6.66 -12.10
C GLY A 83 3.56 6.71 -13.34
N VAL A 84 2.34 7.23 -13.22
CA VAL A 84 1.44 7.45 -14.37
C VAL A 84 2.03 8.46 -15.36
N LYS A 85 2.82 9.44 -14.88
CA LYS A 85 3.46 10.46 -15.73
C LYS A 85 4.83 10.04 -16.27
N ALA A 86 5.43 9.01 -15.70
CA ALA A 86 6.82 8.57 -15.95
C ALA A 86 6.96 7.48 -17.03
N VAL A 87 5.92 7.25 -17.85
CA VAL A 87 5.81 6.11 -18.79
C VAL A 87 6.87 6.15 -19.92
N GLU A 88 7.49 7.30 -20.17
CA GLU A 88 8.43 7.49 -21.28
C GLU A 88 9.85 6.95 -21.00
N ASP A 89 10.26 6.84 -19.73
CA ASP A 89 11.60 6.37 -19.36
C ASP A 89 11.53 5.02 -18.63
N LYS A 90 12.03 3.97 -19.29
CA LYS A 90 12.05 2.58 -18.76
C LYS A 90 12.78 2.46 -17.42
N VAL A 91 13.84 3.24 -17.18
CA VAL A 91 14.61 3.17 -15.93
C VAL A 91 13.80 3.82 -14.81
N LEU A 92 13.23 5.00 -15.06
CA LEU A 92 12.37 5.70 -14.12
C LEU A 92 11.15 4.85 -13.74
N CYS A 93 10.56 4.19 -14.74
CA CYS A 93 9.44 3.28 -14.64
C CYS A 93 9.72 2.08 -13.71
N ALA A 94 10.90 1.46 -13.84
CA ALA A 94 11.33 0.36 -12.99
C ALA A 94 11.59 0.82 -11.55
N VAL A 95 12.24 1.97 -11.36
CA VAL A 95 12.49 2.55 -10.03
C VAL A 95 11.17 2.86 -9.32
N VAL A 96 10.20 3.44 -10.03
CA VAL A 96 8.86 3.72 -9.49
C VAL A 96 8.14 2.43 -9.11
N ALA A 97 8.21 1.39 -9.93
CA ALA A 97 7.60 0.09 -9.62
C ALA A 97 8.19 -0.56 -8.35
N VAL A 98 9.52 -0.54 -8.19
CA VAL A 98 10.19 -1.02 -6.97
C VAL A 98 9.82 -0.16 -5.76
N ALA A 99 9.80 1.16 -5.92
CA ALA A 99 9.43 2.09 -4.85
C ALA A 99 7.98 1.87 -4.39
N LEU A 100 7.04 1.70 -5.32
CA LEU A 100 5.64 1.39 -5.01
C LEU A 100 5.52 0.07 -4.27
N HIS A 101 6.21 -0.97 -4.72
CA HIS A 101 6.24 -2.26 -4.04
C HIS A 101 6.73 -2.14 -2.59
N TYR A 102 7.80 -1.39 -2.36
CA TYR A 102 8.30 -1.13 -1.01
C TYR A 102 7.30 -0.36 -0.15
N LEU A 103 6.74 0.74 -0.68
CA LEU A 103 5.85 1.63 0.07
C LEU A 103 4.52 0.95 0.44
N TYR A 104 3.93 0.17 -0.45
CA TYR A 104 2.72 -0.60 -0.13
C TYR A 104 3.00 -1.72 0.87
N SER A 105 4.10 -2.45 0.73
CA SER A 105 4.53 -3.43 1.73
C SER A 105 4.74 -2.79 3.10
N ALA A 106 5.40 -1.63 3.14
CA ALA A 106 5.59 -0.86 4.36
C ALA A 106 4.28 -0.40 4.98
N THR A 107 3.30 0.00 4.17
CA THR A 107 1.96 0.35 4.64
C THR A 107 1.29 -0.83 5.37
N PHE A 108 1.34 -2.04 4.80
CA PHE A 108 0.77 -3.23 5.44
C PHE A 108 1.46 -3.57 6.76
N VAL A 109 2.80 -3.53 6.80
CA VAL A 109 3.54 -3.80 8.03
C VAL A 109 3.24 -2.72 9.09
N TRP A 110 3.17 -1.45 8.71
CA TRP A 110 2.81 -0.36 9.62
C TRP A 110 1.39 -0.50 10.18
N MET A 111 0.44 -0.95 9.36
CA MET A 111 -0.93 -1.25 9.79
C MET A 111 -0.97 -2.39 10.81
N LEU A 112 -0.20 -3.47 10.57
CA LEU A 112 -0.04 -4.56 11.53
C LEU A 112 0.60 -4.09 12.85
N VAL A 113 1.65 -3.26 12.76
CA VAL A 113 2.32 -2.67 13.93
C VAL A 113 1.35 -1.79 14.73
N GLU A 114 0.51 -1.00 14.08
CA GLU A 114 -0.53 -0.21 14.74
C GLU A 114 -1.55 -1.10 15.46
N GLY A 115 -2.02 -2.17 14.81
CA GLY A 115 -2.92 -3.16 15.41
C GLY A 115 -2.30 -3.88 16.62
N LEU A 116 -1.04 -4.32 16.50
CA LEU A 116 -0.30 -4.94 17.60
C LEU A 116 -0.02 -3.97 18.74
N HIS A 117 0.27 -2.70 18.45
CA HIS A 117 0.45 -1.67 19.47
C HIS A 117 -0.85 -1.42 20.24
N LEU A 118 -1.99 -1.33 19.54
CA LEU A 118 -3.31 -1.20 20.14
C LEU A 118 -3.63 -2.40 21.05
N TYR A 119 -3.44 -3.62 20.54
CA TYR A 119 -3.68 -4.85 21.29
C TYR A 119 -2.82 -4.93 22.56
N ASN A 120 -1.52 -4.64 22.45
CA ASN A 120 -0.61 -4.67 23.59
C ASN A 120 -0.97 -3.62 24.65
N LYS A 121 -1.42 -2.41 24.26
CA LYS A 121 -1.89 -1.40 25.22
C LYS A 121 -3.16 -1.82 25.96
N VAL A 122 -4.03 -2.61 25.34
CA VAL A 122 -5.24 -3.13 25.98
C VAL A 122 -4.90 -4.26 26.96
N VAL A 123 -3.94 -5.12 26.61
CA VAL A 123 -3.65 -6.36 27.36
C VAL A 123 -2.53 -6.22 28.40
N ARG A 124 -1.50 -5.40 28.15
CA ARG A 124 -0.34 -5.24 29.04
C ARG A 124 -0.34 -3.87 29.70
N VAL A 125 -0.65 -3.86 31.00
CA VAL A 125 -0.93 -2.64 31.77
C VAL A 125 0.31 -1.85 32.22
N PHE A 126 1.52 -2.42 32.32
CA PHE A 126 2.74 -1.62 32.55
C PHE A 126 4.02 -2.29 32.00
N GLY A 127 4.80 -1.55 31.22
CA GLY A 127 6.15 -1.91 30.80
C GLY A 127 6.86 -0.70 30.20
N THR A 128 8.19 -0.65 30.27
CA THR A 128 9.03 0.48 29.79
C THR A 128 8.79 0.77 28.29
N GLU A 129 7.95 1.76 27.98
CA GLU A 129 7.38 1.98 26.63
C GLU A 129 8.42 2.42 25.57
N LYS A 130 9.37 3.30 25.92
CA LYS A 130 10.38 3.84 24.98
C LYS A 130 11.27 2.80 24.30
N SER A 131 11.59 1.68 24.96
CA SER A 131 12.45 0.64 24.36
C SER A 131 11.70 -0.16 23.29
N ARG A 132 10.36 -0.30 23.44
CA ARG A 132 9.54 -1.15 22.57
C ARG A 132 9.19 -0.49 21.24
N ILE A 133 9.05 0.85 21.21
CA ILE A 133 8.75 1.57 19.97
C ILE A 133 9.89 1.52 18.94
N ILE A 134 11.14 1.44 19.40
CA ILE A 134 12.30 1.28 18.52
C ILE A 134 12.21 -0.06 17.77
N TYR A 135 11.85 -1.14 18.45
CA TYR A 135 11.64 -2.44 17.79
C TYR A 135 10.50 -2.40 16.77
N TYR A 136 9.40 -1.71 17.08
CA TYR A 136 8.29 -1.53 16.13
C TYR A 136 8.72 -0.74 14.88
N ILE A 137 9.57 0.28 15.02
CA ILE A 137 10.12 1.04 13.90
C ILE A 137 11.06 0.18 13.04
N PHE A 138 11.97 -0.57 13.66
CA PHE A 138 12.86 -1.49 12.93
C PHE A 138 12.08 -2.58 12.20
N PHE A 139 11.07 -3.15 12.83
CA PHE A 139 10.21 -4.15 12.19
C PHE A 139 9.38 -3.54 11.06
N GLY A 140 8.80 -2.35 11.29
CA GLY A 140 7.99 -1.58 10.34
C GLY A 140 8.69 -1.30 9.02
N TRP A 141 9.97 -0.90 9.07
CA TRP A 141 10.76 -0.60 7.87
C TRP A 141 11.59 -1.78 7.36
N GLY A 142 12.02 -2.69 8.23
CA GLY A 142 12.91 -3.80 7.91
C GLY A 142 12.21 -4.95 7.17
N VAL A 143 11.01 -5.35 7.61
CA VAL A 143 10.26 -6.43 6.94
C VAL A 143 9.94 -6.11 5.49
N PRO A 144 9.42 -4.91 5.13
CA PRO A 144 9.20 -4.53 3.73
C PRO A 144 10.48 -4.54 2.90
N LEU A 145 11.60 -4.12 3.49
CA LEU A 145 12.89 -4.09 2.80
C LEU A 145 13.37 -5.50 2.45
N ILE A 146 13.23 -6.45 3.37
CA ILE A 146 13.57 -7.85 3.15
C ILE A 146 12.66 -8.46 2.07
N LEU A 147 11.35 -8.20 2.12
CA LEU A 147 10.41 -8.70 1.12
C LEU A 147 10.75 -8.20 -0.29
N VAL A 148 11.05 -6.91 -0.44
CA VAL A 148 11.44 -6.33 -1.73
C VAL A 148 12.80 -6.84 -2.18
N ALA A 149 13.77 -6.98 -1.29
CA ALA A 149 15.10 -7.51 -1.63
C ALA A 149 15.03 -8.95 -2.15
N ILE A 150 14.25 -9.81 -1.49
CA ILE A 150 14.03 -11.20 -1.95
C ILE A 150 13.32 -11.19 -3.31
N SER A 151 12.29 -10.37 -3.46
CA SER A 151 11.54 -10.27 -4.72
C SER A 151 12.41 -9.78 -5.88
N ALA A 152 13.26 -8.78 -5.64
CA ALA A 152 14.20 -8.24 -6.62
C ALA A 152 15.32 -9.24 -6.96
N ALA A 153 15.76 -10.07 -6.01
CA ALA A 153 16.77 -11.09 -6.23
C ALA A 153 16.24 -12.29 -7.05
N VAL A 154 14.95 -12.62 -6.90
CA VAL A 154 14.33 -13.75 -7.60
C VAL A 154 13.92 -13.41 -9.04
N ASP A 155 13.45 -12.18 -9.30
CA ASP A 155 12.94 -11.80 -10.62
C ASP A 155 13.17 -10.31 -10.92
N TRP A 156 14.41 -9.93 -11.24
CA TRP A 156 14.78 -8.56 -11.61
C TRP A 156 14.16 -8.14 -12.96
N GLU A 157 13.99 -9.08 -13.89
CA GLU A 157 13.41 -8.83 -15.22
C GLU A 157 11.87 -8.63 -15.19
N GLY A 158 11.20 -8.98 -14.09
CA GLY A 158 9.78 -8.72 -13.87
C GLY A 158 9.43 -7.26 -13.52
N TYR A 159 10.43 -6.43 -13.19
CA TYR A 159 10.26 -5.02 -12.86
C TYR A 159 10.31 -4.13 -14.11
N GLY A 160 9.13 -3.62 -14.50
CA GLY A 160 8.96 -2.68 -15.62
C GLY A 160 8.43 -3.35 -16.89
N ASN A 161 7.21 -3.00 -17.30
CA ASN A 161 6.62 -3.43 -18.56
C ASN A 161 6.57 -2.25 -19.55
N SER A 162 6.60 -2.53 -20.86
CA SER A 162 6.64 -1.51 -21.92
C SER A 162 5.33 -0.71 -22.08
N ARG A 163 4.30 -0.99 -21.28
CA ARG A 163 2.96 -0.36 -21.37
C ARG A 163 2.49 0.31 -20.07
N SER A 164 3.10 0.03 -18.92
CA SER A 164 2.74 0.66 -17.64
C SER A 164 3.91 0.58 -16.65
N CYS A 165 4.14 1.65 -15.88
CA CYS A 165 5.15 1.73 -14.82
C CYS A 165 4.73 1.08 -13.51
N TRP A 166 4.25 -0.15 -13.66
CA TRP A 166 3.80 -1.00 -12.59
C TRP A 166 4.44 -2.37 -12.73
N LEU A 167 4.44 -3.14 -11.63
CA LEU A 167 4.89 -4.54 -11.65
C LEU A 167 4.10 -5.29 -12.72
N SER A 168 4.78 -6.05 -13.58
CA SER A 168 4.09 -6.81 -14.63
C SER A 168 3.16 -7.86 -13.99
N ILE A 169 1.84 -7.62 -14.08
CA ILE A 169 0.77 -8.46 -13.49
C ILE A 169 0.73 -9.87 -14.13
N GLN A 170 1.37 -10.04 -15.29
CA GLN A 170 1.25 -11.21 -16.16
C GLN A 170 2.13 -12.42 -15.80
N ARG A 171 2.90 -12.41 -14.70
CA ARG A 171 3.71 -13.58 -14.30
C ARG A 171 3.55 -13.97 -12.83
N ARG A 172 3.83 -15.25 -12.55
CA ARG A 172 3.85 -15.95 -11.22
C ARG A 172 4.47 -15.13 -10.07
N THR A 173 5.26 -14.11 -10.38
CA THR A 173 5.87 -13.13 -9.48
C THR A 173 4.85 -12.36 -8.64
N ILE A 174 3.61 -12.16 -9.10
CA ILE A 174 2.57 -11.46 -8.31
C ILE A 174 2.21 -12.20 -7.02
N TRP A 175 2.24 -13.53 -7.02
CA TRP A 175 1.90 -14.35 -5.84
C TRP A 175 2.96 -14.27 -4.73
N ALA A 176 4.22 -13.94 -5.09
CA ALA A 176 5.27 -13.66 -4.11
C ALA A 176 5.01 -12.37 -3.32
N PHE A 177 4.24 -11.44 -3.88
CA PHE A 177 3.80 -10.20 -3.22
C PHE A 177 2.43 -10.36 -2.55
N VAL A 178 1.45 -10.92 -3.28
CA VAL A 178 0.07 -11.10 -2.80
C VAL A 178 0.00 -12.07 -1.62
N GLY A 179 0.84 -13.11 -1.58
CA GLY A 179 0.85 -14.08 -0.47
C GLY A 179 1.18 -13.45 0.89
N PRO A 180 2.36 -12.80 1.05
CA PRO A 180 2.71 -12.10 2.29
C PRO A 180 1.76 -10.96 2.62
N ALA A 181 1.31 -10.19 1.63
CA ALA A 181 0.36 -9.10 1.85
C ALA A 181 -1.00 -9.60 2.35
N ALA A 182 -1.55 -10.67 1.74
CA ALA A 182 -2.81 -11.29 2.16
C ALA A 182 -2.70 -11.89 3.56
N ALA A 183 -1.58 -12.53 3.89
CA ALA A 183 -1.34 -13.03 5.25
C ALA A 183 -1.33 -11.89 6.29
N ILE A 184 -0.68 -10.77 5.98
CA ILE A 184 -0.68 -9.59 6.86
C ILE A 184 -2.09 -9.02 7.00
N ILE A 185 -2.84 -8.89 5.90
CA ILE A 185 -4.23 -8.39 5.91
C ILE A 185 -5.14 -9.26 6.78
N ILE A 186 -5.06 -10.59 6.63
CA ILE A 186 -5.85 -11.56 7.42
C ILE A 186 -5.54 -11.44 8.91
N VAL A 187 -4.26 -11.26 9.27
CA VAL A 187 -3.88 -11.09 10.68
C VAL A 187 -4.34 -9.74 11.23
N SER A 188 -4.46 -8.72 10.38
CA SER A 188 -4.89 -7.38 10.77
C SER A 188 -6.41 -7.13 10.76
N THR A 189 -7.22 -8.06 10.24
CA THR A 189 -8.69 -7.96 10.14
C THR A 189 -9.35 -8.82 11.22
#